data_AF-A0A316P8Y8-F1
#
_entry.id   AF-A0A316P8Y8-F1
#
_cell.length_a   1.000
_cell.length_b   1.000
_cell.length_c   1.000
_cell.angle_alpha   90.00
_cell.angle_beta   90.00
_cell.angle_gamma   90.00
#
_symmetry.space_group_name_H-M   'P 1'
#
loop_
_entity.id
_entity.type
_entity.pdbx_description
1 polymer ?
#
loop_
_entity_poly.entity_id
_entity_poly.type
_entity_poly.pdbx_seq_one_letter_code
_entity_poly.pdbx_strand_id
1 'polypeptide(L)'
;MGKTFFAVGRPGYYLLILVFLGCIAAVLYLNRRRTRTATRAEQLQKTYAVMTPALLEKTPDEEVVSAVIANLMAKLREHNPDPLITMPQQSIGRSAVYFCWLLCKEAEKNGVAALLQKPSVRFADIGEESFKIVGANATAAAFAAYRETPSEETAAALESALQTERPLTLCVAYIRSLPEEFTDESKVSA
;
A
#
# COMPACT_ATOMS: atom_id res chain seq x y z
N MET A 1 -9.18 -27.88 51.68
CA MET A 1 -10.66 -27.79 51.63
C MET A 1 -11.06 -27.04 50.35
N GLY A 2 -10.90 -27.68 49.19
CA GLY A 2 -11.17 -27.07 47.87
C GLY A 2 -12.63 -27.30 47.49
N LYS A 3 -13.49 -26.29 47.65
CA LYS A 3 -14.91 -26.38 47.28
C LYS A 3 -15.13 -25.82 45.87
N THR A 4 -15.30 -26.74 44.92
CA THR A 4 -16.27 -26.79 43.81
C THR A 4 -17.14 -25.54 43.51
N PHE A 5 -16.53 -24.36 43.36
CA PHE A 5 -17.24 -23.11 43.03
C PHE A 5 -17.52 -22.94 41.53
N PHE A 6 -16.83 -23.70 40.68
CA PHE A 6 -16.88 -23.59 39.21
C PHE A 6 -17.65 -24.73 38.51
N ALA A 7 -18.45 -25.50 39.25
CA ALA A 7 -19.27 -26.57 38.67
C ALA A 7 -20.47 -26.00 37.89
N VAL A 8 -20.71 -26.52 36.69
CA VAL A 8 -21.80 -26.13 35.78
C VAL A 8 -23.16 -26.20 36.50
N GLY A 9 -23.95 -25.11 36.42
CA GLY A 9 -25.31 -25.03 37.00
C GLY A 9 -25.43 -24.35 38.37
N ARG A 10 -24.34 -23.87 38.98
CA ARG A 10 -24.35 -23.09 40.25
C ARG A 10 -24.35 -21.57 40.01
N PRO A 11 -24.84 -20.75 40.97
CA PRO A 11 -24.87 -19.28 40.85
C PRO A 11 -23.50 -18.65 40.54
N GLY A 12 -22.41 -19.21 41.05
CA GLY A 12 -21.05 -18.77 40.74
C GLY A 12 -20.62 -18.98 39.28
N TYR A 13 -21.17 -20.00 38.60
CA TYR A 13 -20.92 -20.26 37.17
C TYR A 13 -21.62 -19.22 36.28
N TYR A 14 -22.85 -18.82 36.62
CA TYR A 14 -23.56 -17.75 35.91
C TYR A 14 -22.86 -16.40 36.06
N LEU A 15 -22.31 -16.11 37.25
CA LEU A 15 -21.54 -14.89 37.50
C LEU A 15 -20.26 -14.85 36.64
N LEU A 16 -19.60 -15.99 36.46
CA LEU A 16 -18.43 -16.13 35.59
C LEU A 16 -18.77 -15.92 34.11
N ILE A 17 -19.89 -16.49 33.65
CA ILE A 17 -20.38 -16.27 32.27
C ILE A 17 -20.68 -14.79 32.03
N LEU A 18 -21.31 -14.10 32.99
CA LEU A 18 -21.61 -12.67 32.86
C LEU A 18 -20.35 -11.81 32.81
N VAL A 19 -19.35 -12.12 33.64
CA VAL A 19 -18.04 -11.46 33.59
C VAL A 19 -17.36 -11.72 32.25
N PHE A 20 -17.40 -12.95 31.74
CA PHE A 20 -16.80 -13.32 30.46
C PHE A 20 -17.48 -12.61 29.28
N LEU A 21 -18.81 -12.56 29.26
CA LEU A 21 -19.59 -11.81 28.26
C LEU A 21 -19.30 -10.30 28.34
N GLY A 22 -19.17 -9.76 29.56
CA GLY A 22 -18.76 -8.37 29.78
C GLY A 22 -17.37 -8.07 29.23
N CYS A 23 -16.41 -8.98 29.43
CA CYS A 23 -15.07 -8.88 28.85
C CYS A 23 -15.10 -8.94 27.31
N ILE A 24 -15.90 -9.84 26.71
CA ILE A 24 -16.08 -9.91 25.26
C ILE A 24 -16.67 -8.61 24.72
N ALA A 25 -17.73 -8.08 25.36
CA ALA A 25 -18.34 -6.82 24.97
C ALA A 25 -17.35 -5.64 25.08
N ALA A 26 -16.54 -5.60 26.14
CA ALA A 26 -15.49 -4.60 26.31
C ALA A 26 -14.40 -4.71 25.24
N VAL A 27 -13.93 -5.93 24.92
CA VAL A 27 -12.97 -6.17 23.85
C VAL A 27 -13.56 -5.75 22.50
N LEU A 28 -14.80 -6.12 22.18
CA LEU A 28 -15.46 -5.73 20.93
C LEU A 28 -15.67 -4.21 20.83
N TYR A 29 -16.03 -3.56 21.94
CA TYR A 29 -16.18 -2.11 22.02
C TYR A 29 -14.84 -1.39 21.82
N LEU A 30 -13.78 -1.86 22.49
CA LEU A 30 -12.44 -1.32 22.34
C LEU A 30 -11.87 -1.59 20.94
N ASN A 31 -12.13 -2.75 20.34
CA ASN A 31 -11.72 -3.05 18.97
C ASN A 31 -12.44 -2.14 17.95
N ARG A 32 -13.74 -1.92 18.12
CA ARG A 32 -14.53 -0.96 17.32
C ARG A 32 -14.05 0.48 17.47
N ARG A 33 -13.51 0.84 18.64
CA ARG A 33 -12.97 2.20 18.88
C ARG A 33 -11.57 2.34 18.28
N ARG A 34 -10.76 1.29 18.32
CA ARG A 34 -9.42 1.24 17.71
C ARG A 34 -9.48 1.34 16.19
N THR A 35 -10.54 0.84 15.55
CA THR A 35 -10.78 1.03 14.11
C THR A 35 -11.29 2.41 13.72
N ARG A 36 -11.66 3.27 14.69
CA ARG A 36 -12.12 4.65 14.44
C ARG A 36 -11.04 5.71 14.58
N THR A 37 -9.84 5.37 15.03
CA THR A 37 -8.70 6.27 14.93
C THR A 37 -8.27 6.27 13.47
N ALA A 38 -8.60 7.34 12.74
CA ALA A 38 -8.28 7.47 11.32
C ALA A 38 -6.78 7.16 11.13
N THR A 39 -6.47 6.08 10.42
CA THR A 39 -5.08 5.71 10.17
C THR A 39 -4.41 6.84 9.38
N ARG A 40 -3.09 7.03 9.51
CA ARG A 40 -2.33 8.06 8.75
C ARG A 40 -2.71 8.05 7.25
N ALA A 41 -2.97 6.87 6.70
CA ALA A 41 -3.43 6.68 5.33
C ALA A 41 -4.80 7.32 5.04
N GLU A 42 -5.77 7.25 5.96
CA GLU A 42 -7.09 7.88 5.79
C GLU A 42 -7.05 9.40 5.91
N GLN A 43 -6.15 9.95 6.74
CA GLN A 43 -5.92 11.39 6.82
C GLN A 43 -5.29 11.90 5.52
N LEU A 44 -4.23 11.23 5.05
CA LEU A 44 -3.59 11.56 3.77
C LEU A 44 -4.59 11.46 2.60
N GLN A 45 -5.44 10.43 2.57
CA GLN A 45 -6.45 10.29 1.51
C GLN A 45 -7.48 11.41 1.49
N LYS A 46 -7.89 11.93 2.66
CA LYS A 46 -8.78 13.09 2.70
C LYS A 46 -8.08 14.37 2.25
N THR A 47 -6.83 14.57 2.64
CA THR A 47 -6.05 15.75 2.27
C THR A 47 -5.72 15.77 0.77
N TYR A 48 -5.41 14.62 0.19
CA TYR A 48 -4.99 14.49 -1.22
C TYR A 48 -6.07 13.92 -2.13
N ALA A 49 -7.34 13.93 -1.72
CA ALA A 49 -8.45 13.43 -2.53
C ALA A 49 -8.53 14.11 -3.90
N VAL A 50 -8.14 15.39 -3.96
CA VAL A 50 -7.95 16.17 -5.19
C VAL A 50 -6.52 16.71 -5.18
N MET A 51 -5.71 16.29 -6.14
CA MET A 51 -4.32 16.73 -6.27
C MET A 51 -4.23 17.92 -7.23
N THR A 52 -4.02 19.13 -6.71
CA THR A 52 -3.80 20.34 -7.52
C THR A 52 -2.31 20.62 -7.74
N PRO A 53 -1.92 21.38 -8.77
CA PRO A 53 -0.51 21.74 -9.00
C PRO A 53 0.13 22.42 -7.79
N ALA A 54 -0.58 23.38 -7.18
CA ALA A 54 -0.09 24.10 -5.99
C ALA A 54 0.05 23.20 -4.76
N LEU A 55 -0.79 22.17 -4.62
CA LEU A 55 -0.68 21.20 -3.53
C LEU A 55 0.53 20.29 -3.74
N LEU A 56 0.72 19.80 -4.97
CA LEU A 56 1.86 18.96 -5.33
C LEU A 56 3.19 19.71 -5.14
N GLU A 57 3.27 20.95 -5.59
CA GLU A 57 4.45 21.82 -5.46
C GLU A 57 4.86 22.03 -3.99
N LYS A 58 3.88 22.28 -3.10
CA LYS A 58 4.12 22.51 -1.67
C LYS A 58 4.40 21.24 -0.86
N THR A 59 4.08 20.07 -1.40
CA THR A 59 4.29 18.81 -0.70
C THR A 59 5.80 18.55 -0.58
N PRO A 60 6.37 18.20 0.58
CA PRO A 60 7.79 17.86 0.71
C PRO A 60 8.17 16.61 -0.08
N ASP A 61 9.43 16.50 -0.50
CA ASP A 61 9.93 15.35 -1.26
C ASP A 61 9.79 14.02 -0.50
N GLU A 62 9.98 14.01 0.82
CA GLU A 62 9.73 12.82 1.65
C GLU A 62 8.27 12.36 1.66
N GLU A 63 7.31 13.23 1.34
CA GLU A 63 5.88 12.95 1.40
C GLU A 63 5.23 12.80 0.02
N VAL A 64 5.87 13.28 -1.05
CA VAL A 64 5.23 13.42 -2.37
C VAL A 64 4.73 12.08 -2.95
N VAL A 65 5.50 11.01 -2.81
CA VAL A 65 5.06 9.67 -3.25
C VAL A 65 3.85 9.22 -2.42
N SER A 66 3.89 9.42 -1.11
CA SER A 66 2.76 9.07 -0.24
C SER A 66 1.50 9.89 -0.54
N ALA A 67 1.66 11.15 -0.89
CA ALA A 67 0.58 12.05 -1.30
C ALA A 67 -0.07 11.60 -2.61
N VAL A 68 0.74 11.28 -3.63
CA VAL A 68 0.25 10.75 -4.92
C VAL A 68 -0.46 9.41 -4.72
N ILE A 69 0.11 8.49 -3.94
CA ILE A 69 -0.55 7.22 -3.65
C ILE A 69 -1.85 7.43 -2.88
N ALA A 70 -1.90 8.38 -1.94
CA ALA A 70 -3.13 8.70 -1.24
C ALA A 70 -4.22 9.23 -2.19
N ASN A 71 -3.87 10.08 -3.16
CA ASN A 71 -4.78 10.51 -4.22
C ASN A 71 -5.32 9.32 -5.03
N LEU A 72 -4.43 8.42 -5.49
CA LEU A 72 -4.83 7.25 -6.28
C LEU A 72 -5.69 6.27 -5.48
N MET A 73 -5.36 6.06 -4.21
CA MET A 73 -6.15 5.20 -3.31
C MET A 73 -7.52 5.81 -2.98
N ALA A 74 -7.67 7.14 -2.97
CA ALA A 74 -8.97 7.78 -2.81
C ALA A 74 -9.89 7.46 -4.01
N LYS A 75 -9.34 7.45 -5.23
CA LYS A 75 -10.07 7.08 -6.47
C LYS A 75 -10.46 5.60 -6.51
N LEU A 76 -9.63 4.73 -5.95
CA LEU A 76 -9.95 3.30 -5.78
C LEU A 76 -11.08 3.05 -4.76
N ARG A 77 -11.47 4.00 -3.90
CA ARG A 77 -12.49 3.72 -2.87
C ARG A 77 -13.93 3.87 -3.34
N GLU A 78 -14.17 4.48 -4.50
CA GLU A 78 -15.54 4.89 -4.85
C GLU A 78 -16.49 3.68 -5.03
N HIS A 79 -16.01 2.51 -5.50
CA HIS A 79 -16.82 1.28 -5.63
C HIS A 79 -16.03 -0.06 -5.56
N ASN A 80 -14.87 -0.10 -4.89
CA ASN A 80 -13.96 -1.26 -4.86
C ASN A 80 -13.51 -1.76 -6.27
N PRO A 81 -13.01 -0.88 -7.15
CA PRO A 81 -12.59 -1.25 -8.48
C PRO A 81 -11.19 -1.93 -8.45
N ASP A 82 -11.00 -2.91 -9.33
CA ASP A 82 -9.72 -3.60 -9.45
C ASP A 82 -8.64 -2.61 -9.91
N PRO A 83 -7.45 -2.54 -9.27
CA PRO A 83 -6.33 -1.75 -9.76
C PRO A 83 -5.94 -2.05 -11.21
N LEU A 84 -6.18 -3.28 -11.71
CA LEU A 84 -5.99 -3.61 -13.14
C LEU A 84 -6.91 -2.81 -14.07
N ILE A 85 -8.05 -2.35 -13.58
CA ILE A 85 -9.03 -1.58 -14.36
C ILE A 85 -8.82 -0.08 -14.14
N THR A 86 -8.57 0.32 -12.89
CA THR A 86 -8.59 1.73 -12.49
C THR A 86 -7.28 2.45 -12.77
N MET A 87 -6.13 1.79 -12.56
CA MET A 87 -4.83 2.43 -12.73
C MET A 87 -4.59 2.77 -14.22
N PRO A 88 -4.86 1.89 -15.20
CA PRO A 88 -4.69 2.23 -16.61
C PRO A 88 -5.57 3.40 -17.12
N GLN A 89 -6.61 3.79 -16.38
CA GLN A 89 -7.44 4.97 -16.69
C GLN A 89 -6.81 6.28 -16.19
N GLN A 90 -5.77 6.19 -15.37
CA GLN A 90 -4.98 7.34 -14.94
C GLN A 90 -3.87 7.63 -15.96
N SER A 91 -3.11 8.71 -15.74
CA SER A 91 -1.90 8.97 -16.51
C SER A 91 -0.89 7.83 -16.40
N ILE A 92 0.01 7.76 -17.38
CA ILE A 92 1.12 6.80 -17.41
C ILE A 92 1.94 6.92 -16.12
N GLY A 93 2.31 8.14 -15.71
CA GLY A 93 3.08 8.35 -14.50
C GLY A 93 2.37 7.95 -13.22
N ARG A 94 1.06 8.20 -13.11
CA ARG A 94 0.27 7.73 -11.94
C ARG A 94 0.24 6.22 -11.84
N SER A 95 0.06 5.54 -12.97
CA SER A 95 0.11 4.08 -13.03
C SER A 95 1.49 3.56 -12.63
N ALA A 96 2.55 4.13 -13.21
CA ALA A 96 3.92 3.72 -12.95
C ALA A 96 4.31 3.89 -11.47
N VAL A 97 4.03 5.06 -10.89
CA VAL A 97 4.30 5.33 -9.47
C VAL A 97 3.51 4.38 -8.57
N TYR A 98 2.25 4.08 -8.91
CA TYR A 98 1.45 3.13 -8.13
C TYR A 98 2.04 1.71 -8.10
N PHE A 99 2.35 1.16 -9.26
CA PHE A 99 2.86 -0.22 -9.34
C PHE A 99 4.30 -0.34 -8.82
N CYS A 100 5.14 0.67 -9.07
CA CYS A 100 6.45 0.77 -8.44
C CYS A 100 6.32 0.79 -6.91
N TRP A 101 5.44 1.63 -6.37
CA TRP A 101 5.19 1.71 -4.93
C TRP A 101 4.68 0.38 -4.35
N LEU A 102 3.71 -0.24 -5.02
CA LEU A 102 3.12 -1.51 -4.59
C LEU A 102 4.20 -2.60 -4.44
N LEU A 103 5.00 -2.82 -5.47
CA LEU A 103 6.04 -3.84 -5.46
C LEU A 103 7.15 -3.55 -4.45
N CYS A 104 7.60 -2.30 -4.35
CA CYS A 104 8.59 -1.91 -3.34
C CYS A 104 8.06 -2.15 -1.91
N LYS A 105 6.81 -1.77 -1.61
CA LYS A 105 6.22 -2.01 -0.28
C LYS A 105 5.99 -3.47 0.03
N GLU A 106 5.74 -4.27 -0.99
CA GLU A 106 5.60 -5.71 -0.82
C GLU A 106 6.92 -6.41 -0.54
N ALA A 107 7.97 -5.99 -1.24
CA ALA A 107 9.35 -6.41 -1.00
C ALA A 107 9.83 -6.00 0.40
N GLU A 108 9.61 -4.74 0.80
CA GLU A 108 9.95 -4.25 2.15
C GLU A 108 9.23 -5.04 3.25
N LYS A 109 7.96 -5.41 3.04
CA LYS A 109 7.14 -6.06 4.06
C LYS A 109 7.40 -7.56 4.18
N ASN A 110 7.62 -8.25 3.05
CA ASN A 110 7.65 -9.72 3.01
C ASN A 110 9.01 -10.29 2.60
N GLY A 111 9.95 -9.43 2.19
CA GLY A 111 11.17 -9.83 1.49
C GLY A 111 10.95 -10.08 0.01
N VAL A 112 12.01 -9.93 -0.78
CA VAL A 112 11.99 -10.12 -2.24
C VAL A 112 11.60 -11.54 -2.63
N ALA A 113 12.10 -12.55 -1.90
CA ALA A 113 11.82 -13.97 -2.15
C ALA A 113 10.33 -14.35 -2.07
N ALA A 114 9.52 -13.53 -1.40
CA ALA A 114 8.09 -13.76 -1.25
C ALA A 114 7.24 -13.02 -2.30
N LEU A 115 7.81 -12.13 -3.12
CA LEU A 115 7.05 -11.27 -4.05
C LEU A 115 6.13 -12.05 -4.99
N LEU A 116 6.65 -13.11 -5.62
CA LEU A 116 5.88 -13.90 -6.60
C LEU A 116 4.80 -14.78 -5.96
N GLN A 117 4.83 -14.95 -4.64
CA GLN A 117 3.84 -15.75 -3.90
C GLN A 117 2.61 -14.93 -3.49
N LYS A 118 2.62 -13.62 -3.76
CA LYS A 118 1.57 -12.72 -3.30
C LYS A 118 0.61 -12.33 -4.42
N PRO A 119 -0.60 -11.84 -4.07
CA PRO A 119 -1.58 -11.41 -5.07
C PRO A 119 -1.07 -10.31 -6.02
N SER A 120 -0.07 -9.53 -5.64
CA SER A 120 0.54 -8.49 -6.48
C SER A 120 1.29 -9.04 -7.69
N VAL A 121 1.65 -10.33 -7.71
CA VAL A 121 2.31 -10.98 -8.86
C VAL A 121 1.50 -10.85 -10.16
N ARG A 122 0.17 -10.70 -10.06
CA ARG A 122 -0.70 -10.42 -11.21
C ARG A 122 -0.38 -9.12 -11.94
N PHE A 123 0.41 -8.24 -11.32
CA PHE A 123 0.86 -6.97 -11.86
C PHE A 123 2.32 -7.00 -12.33
N ALA A 124 2.97 -8.16 -12.37
CA ALA A 124 4.42 -8.22 -12.53
C ALA A 124 4.90 -7.63 -13.87
N ASP A 125 4.17 -7.84 -14.98
CA ASP A 125 4.50 -7.21 -16.27
C ASP A 125 4.39 -5.68 -16.22
N ILE A 126 3.33 -5.18 -15.59
CA ILE A 126 3.10 -3.74 -15.43
C ILE A 126 4.16 -3.14 -14.49
N GLY A 127 4.54 -3.88 -13.45
CA GLY A 127 5.53 -3.47 -12.48
C GLY A 127 6.94 -3.37 -13.06
N GLU A 128 7.34 -4.31 -13.92
CA GLU A 128 8.60 -4.22 -14.67
C GLU A 128 8.64 -2.94 -15.52
N GLU A 129 7.59 -2.69 -16.29
CA GLU A 129 7.50 -1.48 -17.12
C GLU A 129 7.48 -0.21 -16.28
N SER A 130 6.80 -0.25 -15.13
CA SER A 130 6.74 0.86 -14.18
C SER A 130 8.13 1.21 -13.63
N PHE A 131 8.98 0.22 -13.36
CA PHE A 131 10.37 0.48 -12.96
C PHE A 131 11.15 1.18 -14.07
N LYS A 132 10.97 0.80 -15.35
CA LYS A 132 11.62 1.48 -16.48
C LYS A 132 11.14 2.93 -16.62
N ILE A 133 9.83 3.17 -16.51
CA ILE A 133 9.23 4.51 -16.61
C ILE A 133 9.82 5.47 -15.58
N VAL A 134 9.99 5.02 -14.33
CA VAL A 134 10.57 5.86 -13.27
C VAL A 134 12.11 5.91 -13.31
N GLY A 135 12.74 5.22 -14.27
CA GLY A 135 14.20 5.22 -14.48
C GLY A 135 14.98 4.16 -13.68
N ALA A 136 14.31 3.24 -12.99
CA ALA A 136 14.91 2.13 -12.25
C ALA A 136 15.20 0.92 -13.16
N ASN A 137 16.07 1.13 -14.15
CA ASN A 137 16.30 0.15 -15.22
C ASN A 137 16.97 -1.15 -14.73
N ALA A 138 17.91 -1.06 -13.79
CA ALA A 138 18.55 -2.25 -13.24
C ALA A 138 17.57 -3.07 -12.39
N THR A 139 16.69 -2.39 -11.64
CA THR A 139 15.61 -3.02 -10.88
C THR A 139 14.62 -3.71 -11.82
N ALA A 140 14.25 -3.07 -12.93
CA ALA A 140 13.39 -3.67 -13.95
C ALA A 140 14.01 -4.97 -14.51
N ALA A 141 15.28 -4.92 -14.92
CA ALA A 141 15.98 -6.07 -15.45
C ALA A 141 16.13 -7.21 -14.43
N ALA A 142 16.49 -6.88 -13.18
CA ALA A 142 16.61 -7.86 -12.11
C ALA A 142 15.25 -8.47 -11.74
N PHE A 143 14.16 -7.68 -11.77
CA PHE A 143 12.81 -8.17 -11.54
C PHE A 143 12.36 -9.12 -12.65
N ALA A 144 12.63 -8.79 -13.91
CA ALA A 144 12.36 -9.67 -15.05
C ALA A 144 13.11 -11.01 -14.90
N ALA A 145 14.41 -10.97 -14.58
CA ALA A 145 15.21 -12.17 -14.36
C ALA A 145 14.69 -13.02 -13.19
N TYR A 146 14.30 -12.39 -12.08
CA TYR A 146 13.71 -13.09 -10.94
C TYR A 146 12.38 -13.76 -11.27
N ARG A 147 11.55 -13.13 -12.11
CA ARG A 147 10.28 -13.72 -12.57
C ARG A 147 10.48 -14.91 -13.49
N GLU A 148 11.46 -14.83 -14.39
CA GLU A 148 11.75 -15.88 -15.36
C GLU A 148 12.38 -17.09 -14.68
N THR A 149 13.35 -16.87 -13.80
CA THR A 149 14.06 -17.93 -13.08
C THR A 149 14.12 -17.62 -11.58
N PRO A 150 13.05 -17.91 -10.81
CA PRO A 150 13.02 -17.64 -9.38
C PRO A 150 14.03 -18.50 -8.62
N SER A 151 15.10 -17.88 -8.10
CA SER A 151 16.15 -18.52 -7.31
C SER A 151 16.64 -17.58 -6.21
N GLU A 152 17.46 -18.08 -5.28
CA GLU A 152 18.10 -17.23 -4.27
C GLU A 152 19.03 -16.20 -4.92
N GLU A 153 19.71 -16.57 -6.01
CA GLU A 153 20.62 -15.69 -6.75
C GLU A 153 19.85 -14.54 -7.43
N THR A 154 18.77 -14.82 -8.13
CA THR A 154 17.98 -13.79 -8.81
C THR A 154 17.20 -12.92 -7.81
N ALA A 155 16.77 -13.49 -6.67
CA ALA A 155 16.19 -12.72 -5.57
C ALA A 155 17.22 -11.75 -4.94
N ALA A 156 18.45 -12.21 -4.69
CA ALA A 156 19.52 -11.37 -4.15
C ALA A 156 19.93 -10.25 -5.13
N ALA A 157 19.97 -10.55 -6.44
CA ALA A 157 20.23 -9.55 -7.46
C ALA A 157 19.15 -8.45 -7.48
N LEU A 158 17.88 -8.84 -7.38
CA LEU A 158 16.76 -7.90 -7.28
C LEU A 158 16.81 -7.07 -5.99
N GLU A 159 17.13 -7.70 -4.85
CA GLU A 159 17.31 -6.97 -3.59
C GLU A 159 18.44 -5.93 -3.69
N SER A 160 19.57 -6.31 -4.29
CA SER A 160 20.70 -5.40 -4.53
C SER A 160 20.32 -4.22 -5.44
N ALA A 161 19.57 -4.49 -6.52
CA ALA A 161 19.08 -3.44 -7.42
C ALA A 161 18.13 -2.47 -6.71
N LEU A 162 17.17 -2.99 -5.91
CA LEU A 162 16.24 -2.18 -5.11
C LEU A 162 16.96 -1.26 -4.11
N GLN A 163 18.04 -1.75 -3.49
CA GLN A 163 18.84 -0.97 -2.54
C GLN A 163 19.70 0.10 -3.23
N THR A 164 20.18 -0.20 -4.43
CA THR A 164 21.09 0.66 -5.20
C THR A 164 20.34 1.79 -5.90
N GLU A 165 19.32 1.48 -6.70
CA GLU A 165 18.57 2.47 -7.47
C GLU A 165 17.52 3.19 -6.61
N ARG A 166 17.06 2.58 -5.52
CA ARG A 166 16.01 3.11 -4.64
C ARG A 166 14.81 3.64 -5.44
N PRO A 167 14.02 2.77 -6.10
CA PRO A 167 12.98 3.20 -7.05
C PRO A 167 11.97 4.21 -6.47
N LEU A 168 11.67 4.16 -5.17
CA LEU A 168 10.81 5.16 -4.52
C LEU A 168 11.42 6.56 -4.50
N THR A 169 12.75 6.68 -4.41
CA THR A 169 13.45 7.97 -4.55
C THR A 169 13.41 8.44 -6.00
N LEU A 170 13.55 7.53 -6.96
CA LEU A 170 13.40 7.86 -8.39
C LEU A 170 11.97 8.31 -8.73
N CYS A 171 10.95 7.73 -8.09
CA CYS A 171 9.57 8.19 -8.20
C CYS A 171 9.42 9.67 -7.79
N VAL A 172 10.13 10.13 -6.75
CA VAL A 172 10.12 11.56 -6.35
C VAL A 172 10.63 12.42 -7.50
N ALA A 173 11.80 12.10 -8.05
CA ALA A 173 12.39 12.84 -9.16
C ALA A 173 11.47 12.85 -10.40
N TYR A 174 10.87 11.69 -10.72
CA TYR A 174 9.94 11.53 -11.83
C TYR A 174 8.67 12.37 -11.64
N ILE A 175 8.08 12.40 -10.43
CA ILE A 175 6.92 13.24 -10.11
C ILE A 175 7.25 14.72 -10.29
N ARG A 176 8.45 15.15 -9.85
CA ARG A 176 8.89 16.55 -9.96
C ARG A 176 9.17 16.97 -11.41
N SER A 177 9.60 16.04 -12.26
CA SER A 177 9.90 16.36 -13.66
C SER A 177 8.65 16.50 -14.55
N LEU A 178 7.53 15.88 -14.17
CA LEU A 178 6.29 15.82 -14.96
C LEU A 178 5.04 16.03 -14.08
N PRO A 179 4.95 17.14 -13.33
CA PRO A 179 3.90 17.35 -12.32
C PRO A 179 2.47 17.27 -12.89
N GLU A 180 2.27 17.62 -14.16
CA GLU A 180 1.00 17.57 -14.85
C GLU A 180 0.40 16.15 -14.95
N GLU A 181 1.22 15.11 -14.95
CA GLU A 181 0.73 13.73 -14.93
C GLU A 181 0.14 13.36 -13.56
N PHE A 182 0.44 14.13 -12.51
CA PHE A 182 0.10 13.80 -11.13
C PHE A 182 -1.02 14.67 -10.56
N THR A 183 -1.53 15.64 -11.32
CA THR A 183 -2.62 16.53 -10.91
C THR A 183 -3.97 16.12 -11.50
N ASP A 184 -5.06 16.45 -10.80
CA ASP A 184 -6.44 16.16 -11.22
C ASP A 184 -7.05 17.23 -12.12
N GLU A 185 -6.37 18.36 -12.28
CA GLU A 185 -6.75 19.38 -13.24
C GLU A 185 -6.52 18.83 -14.65
N SER A 186 -7.63 18.45 -15.30
CA SER A 186 -7.64 18.19 -16.74
C SER A 186 -7.06 19.42 -17.43
N LYS A 187 -6.23 19.23 -18.46
CA LYS A 187 -6.00 20.27 -19.47
C LYS A 187 -7.38 20.80 -19.86
N VAL A 188 -7.75 21.97 -19.35
CA VAL A 188 -8.85 22.74 -19.93
C VAL A 188 -8.31 23.08 -21.31
N SER A 189 -8.75 22.32 -22.31
CA SER A 189 -8.53 22.65 -23.71
C SER A 189 -8.96 24.10 -23.90
N ALA A 190 -7.99 24.95 -24.24
CA ALA A 190 -8.23 26.32 -24.68
C ALA A 190 -9.16 26.35 -25.90
#